data_AF-A0AAE4JRY1-F1
#
_entry.id   AF-A0AAE4JRY1-F1
#
_cell.length_a   1.000
_cell.length_b   1.000
_cell.length_c   1.000
_cell.angle_alpha   90.00
_cell.angle_beta   90.00
_cell.angle_gamma   90.00
#
_symmetry.space_group_name_H-M   'P 1'
#
loop_
_entity.id
_entity.type
_entity.pdbx_description
1 polymer ?
#
loop_
_entity_poly.entity_id
_entity_poly.type
_entity_poly.pdbx_seq_one_letter_code
_entity_poly.pdbx_strand_id
1 'polypeptide(L)'
;MIIKNESQLLPHRVDPFTVLTEVTRKDNVIILNYQVTGLPPELFREEKSVNKMQGILTGKYCQDSAIMRLWQLAFPSGLQHNYFSDGTRVMQINIKPSDYGA
;
A
#
# COMPACT_ATOMS: atom_id res chain seq x y z
N MET A 1 1.81 17.51 -5.69
CA MET A 1 2.45 17.60 -4.36
C MET A 1 1.94 16.39 -3.57
N ILE A 2 2.84 15.55 -3.07
CA ILE A 2 2.66 14.12 -2.71
C ILE A 2 2.34 13.22 -3.92
N ILE A 3 1.09 13.11 -4.39
CA ILE A 3 0.74 12.15 -5.46
C ILE A 3 1.52 12.41 -6.74
N LYS A 4 1.64 13.67 -7.18
CA LYS A 4 2.42 14.03 -8.38
C LYS A 4 3.90 13.58 -8.31
N ASN A 5 4.50 13.49 -7.12
CA ASN A 5 5.88 13.00 -6.97
C ASN A 5 5.93 11.48 -7.02
N GLU A 6 4.99 10.79 -6.36
CA GLU A 6 4.90 9.33 -6.40
C GLU A 6 4.58 8.82 -7.81
N SER A 7 3.61 9.46 -8.49
CA SER A 7 3.22 9.13 -9.86
C SER A 7 4.33 9.32 -10.89
N GLN A 8 5.28 10.23 -10.65
CA GLN A 8 6.42 10.46 -11.54
C GLN A 8 7.46 9.35 -11.51
N LEU A 9 7.48 8.56 -10.44
CA LEU A 9 8.41 7.45 -10.27
C LEU A 9 7.81 6.12 -10.76
N LEU A 10 6.58 6.14 -11.27
CA LEU A 10 5.88 4.93 -11.72
C LEU A 10 6.24 4.53 -13.16
N PRO A 11 6.30 3.22 -13.44
CA PRO A 11 6.24 2.12 -12.46
C PRO A 11 7.52 2.05 -11.62
N HIS A 12 7.36 1.87 -10.29
CA HIS A 12 8.49 1.81 -9.36
C HIS A 12 8.59 0.40 -8.75
N ARG A 13 9.75 -0.24 -8.89
CA ARG A 13 10.01 -1.54 -8.26
C ARG A 13 10.32 -1.33 -6.77
N VAL A 14 9.50 -1.91 -5.89
CA VAL A 14 9.65 -1.78 -4.43
C VAL A 14 10.44 -2.93 -3.83
N ASP A 15 10.40 -4.11 -4.45
CA ASP A 15 11.16 -5.30 -4.09
C ASP A 15 11.34 -6.22 -5.34
N PRO A 16 12.05 -7.36 -5.26
CA PRO A 16 12.28 -8.24 -6.41
C PRO A 16 11.01 -8.75 -7.12
N PHE A 17 9.89 -8.85 -6.41
CA PHE A 17 8.65 -9.45 -6.92
C PHE A 17 7.53 -8.41 -7.14
N THR A 18 7.63 -7.23 -6.54
CA THR A 18 6.56 -6.25 -6.48
C THR A 18 6.93 -4.93 -7.15
N VAL A 19 6.03 -4.43 -7.99
CA VAL A 19 6.13 -3.14 -8.67
C VAL A 19 4.90 -2.31 -8.34
N LEU A 20 5.08 -1.10 -7.82
CA LEU A 20 4.02 -0.11 -7.72
C LEU A 20 3.74 0.42 -9.12
N THR A 21 2.54 0.19 -9.64
CA THR A 21 2.17 0.52 -11.02
C THR A 21 1.29 1.76 -11.10
N GLU A 22 0.52 2.05 -10.05
CA GLU A 22 -0.40 3.18 -10.03
C GLU A 22 -0.58 3.72 -8.61
N VAL A 23 -0.70 5.05 -8.51
CA VAL A 23 -1.10 5.75 -7.29
C VAL A 23 -2.24 6.69 -7.63
N THR A 24 -3.41 6.44 -7.07
CA THR A 24 -4.62 7.26 -7.26
C THR A 24 -5.17 7.78 -5.94
N ARG A 25 -6.15 8.67 -6.01
CA ARG A 25 -6.88 9.19 -4.85
C ARG A 25 -8.37 9.02 -5.08
N LYS A 26 -9.07 8.57 -4.06
CA LYS A 26 -10.54 8.54 -4.02
C LYS A 26 -11.02 8.81 -2.60
N ASP A 27 -11.99 9.72 -2.43
CA ASP A 27 -12.69 9.95 -1.15
C ASP A 27 -11.75 10.09 0.07
N ASN A 28 -10.65 10.85 -0.08
CA ASN A 28 -9.61 11.07 0.95
C ASN A 28 -8.80 9.83 1.37
N VAL A 29 -8.86 8.76 0.59
CA VAL A 29 -7.95 7.61 0.62
C VAL A 29 -6.95 7.74 -0.53
N ILE A 30 -5.69 7.45 -0.25
CA ILE A 30 -4.70 7.20 -1.31
C ILE A 30 -4.68 5.69 -1.62
N ILE A 31 -4.78 5.36 -2.90
CA ILE A 31 -4.85 3.99 -3.38
C ILE A 31 -3.55 3.68 -4.11
N LEU A 32 -2.85 2.65 -3.66
CA LEU A 32 -1.59 2.18 -4.22
C LEU A 32 -1.83 0.80 -4.86
N ASN A 33 -1.65 0.71 -6.17
CA ASN A 33 -1.81 -0.53 -6.92
C ASN A 33 -0.44 -1.12 -7.27
N TYR A 34 -0.27 -2.39 -6.94
CA TYR A 34 0.97 -3.12 -7.12
C TYR A 34 0.76 -4.32 -8.04
N GLN A 35 1.67 -4.53 -8.98
CA GLN A 35 1.80 -5.79 -9.70
C GLN A 35 2.83 -6.67 -8.99
N VAL A 36 2.46 -7.92 -8.73
CA VAL A 36 3.35 -8.95 -8.21
C VAL A 36 3.62 -9.98 -9.30
N THR A 37 4.86 -10.44 -9.40
CA THR A 37 5.30 -11.47 -10.37
C THR A 37 6.21 -12.49 -9.70
N GLY A 38 6.19 -13.74 -10.15
CA GLY A 38 7.10 -14.78 -9.66
C GLY A 38 6.75 -15.38 -8.29
N LEU A 39 5.59 -15.02 -7.72
CA LEU A 39 5.07 -15.59 -6.48
C LEU A 39 3.72 -16.27 -6.73
N PRO A 40 3.46 -17.45 -6.14
CA PRO A 40 2.17 -18.11 -6.26
C PRO A 40 1.03 -17.27 -5.65
N PRO A 41 -0.12 -17.08 -6.34
CA PRO A 41 -1.24 -16.27 -5.87
C PRO A 41 -1.84 -16.71 -4.52
N GLU A 42 -1.77 -18.01 -4.20
CA GLU A 42 -2.27 -18.60 -2.97
C GLU A 42 -1.60 -18.03 -1.71
N LEU A 43 -0.31 -17.65 -1.80
CA LEU A 43 0.42 -17.06 -0.69
C LEU A 43 -0.22 -15.76 -0.20
N PHE A 44 -0.88 -15.02 -1.10
CA PHE A 44 -1.54 -13.75 -0.81
C PHE A 44 -2.92 -13.92 -0.16
N ARG A 45 -3.45 -15.15 -0.16
CA ARG A 45 -4.74 -15.50 0.45
C ARG A 45 -4.58 -16.14 1.83
N GLU A 46 -3.37 -16.58 2.18
CA GLU A 46 -3.07 -17.11 3.50
C GLU A 46 -3.22 -16.03 4.56
N GLU A 47 -4.04 -16.29 5.59
CA GLU A 47 -4.30 -15.36 6.68
C GLU A 47 -3.00 -14.87 7.34
N LYS A 48 -2.03 -15.78 7.54
CA LYS A 48 -0.71 -15.46 8.09
C LYS A 48 0.04 -14.42 7.25
N SER A 49 -0.01 -14.55 5.93
CA SER A 49 0.64 -13.63 5.00
C SER A 49 -0.06 -12.27 4.99
N VAL A 50 -1.39 -12.26 4.96
CA VAL A 50 -2.19 -11.03 5.03
C VAL A 50 -1.92 -10.29 6.35
N ASN A 51 -1.96 -10.98 7.48
CA ASN A 51 -1.70 -10.38 8.80
C ASN A 51 -0.28 -9.85 8.94
N LYS A 52 0.72 -10.58 8.41
CA LYS A 52 2.10 -10.11 8.37
C LYS A 52 2.24 -8.84 7.55
N MET A 53 1.63 -8.79 6.37
CA MET A 53 1.67 -7.62 5.51
C MET A 53 0.92 -6.44 6.12
N GLN A 54 -0.23 -6.67 6.76
CA GLN A 54 -0.95 -5.65 7.52
C GLN A 54 -0.03 -5.03 8.59
N GLY A 55 0.63 -5.85 9.40
CA GLY A 55 1.54 -5.36 10.44
C GLY A 55 2.72 -4.55 9.90
N ILE A 56 3.34 -5.01 8.80
CA ILE A 56 4.44 -4.29 8.16
C ILE A 56 3.98 -2.93 7.63
N LEU A 57 2.86 -2.89 6.91
CA LEU A 57 2.40 -1.66 6.27
C LEU A 57 1.85 -0.67 7.31
N THR A 58 1.10 -1.14 8.31
CA THR A 58 0.70 -0.32 9.45
C THR A 58 1.93 0.23 10.16
N GLY A 59 2.92 -0.61 10.47
CA GLY A 59 4.16 -0.17 11.12
C GLY A 59 4.91 0.90 10.32
N LYS A 60 4.97 0.77 8.98
CA LYS A 60 5.57 1.79 8.09
C LYS A 60 4.78 3.09 8.08
N TYR A 61 3.46 3.00 7.96
CA TYR A 61 2.59 4.17 7.98
C TYR A 61 2.74 4.90 9.33
N CYS A 62 2.81 4.14 10.43
CA CYS A 62 2.98 4.64 11.80
C CYS A 62 4.35 5.22 12.14
N GLN A 63 5.31 5.19 11.22
CA GLN A 63 6.62 5.77 11.49
C GLN A 63 6.52 7.28 11.68
N ASP A 64 7.17 7.76 12.73
CA ASP A 64 7.24 9.19 13.02
C ASP A 64 8.20 9.91 12.07
N SER A 65 7.75 10.10 10.84
CA SER A 65 8.49 10.77 9.77
C SER A 65 7.68 11.93 9.20
N ALA A 66 8.37 12.99 8.76
CA ALA A 66 7.71 14.16 8.19
C ALA A 66 6.83 13.79 6.99
N ILE A 67 7.27 12.82 6.18
CA ILE A 67 6.51 12.36 5.01
C ILE A 67 5.24 11.60 5.41
N MET A 68 5.30 10.70 6.39
CA MET A 68 4.10 9.98 6.84
C MET A 68 3.10 10.92 7.53
N ARG A 69 3.58 11.89 8.32
CA ARG A 69 2.72 12.95 8.88
C ARG A 69 1.99 13.73 7.78
N LEU A 70 2.69 14.09 6.70
CA LEU A 70 2.06 14.75 5.54
C LEU A 70 1.02 13.86 4.85
N TRP A 71 1.29 12.57 4.71
CA TRP A 71 0.32 11.63 4.13
C TRP A 71 -0.92 11.48 5.02
N GLN A 72 -0.75 11.35 6.33
CA GLN A 72 -1.85 11.26 7.29
C GLN A 72 -2.75 12.51 7.26
N LEU A 73 -2.15 13.70 7.15
CA LEU A 73 -2.88 14.97 7.03
C LEU A 73 -3.61 15.09 5.68
N ALA A 74 -2.98 14.68 4.58
CA ALA A 74 -3.55 14.77 3.24
C ALA A 74 -4.62 13.69 2.96
N PHE A 75 -4.51 12.54 3.62
CA PHE A 75 -5.37 11.37 3.43
C PHE A 75 -5.92 10.88 4.79
N PRO A 76 -6.81 11.66 5.43
CA PRO A 76 -7.34 11.34 6.76
C PRO A 76 -8.17 10.04 6.79
N SER A 77 -8.62 9.55 5.63
CA SER A 77 -9.30 8.26 5.53
C SER A 77 -8.32 7.08 5.34
N GLY A 78 -7.03 7.37 5.19
CA GLY A 78 -5.95 6.40 5.18
C GLY A 78 -5.45 5.97 3.81
N LEU A 79 -4.87 4.77 3.76
CA LEU A 79 -4.24 4.15 2.61
C LEU A 79 -4.99 2.86 2.25
N GLN A 80 -5.07 2.57 0.96
CA GLN A 80 -5.48 1.27 0.45
C GLN A 80 -4.37 0.72 -0.45
N HIS A 81 -3.83 -0.45 -0.10
CA HIS A 81 -2.85 -1.18 -0.89
C HIS A 81 -3.54 -2.33 -1.60
N ASN A 82 -3.47 -2.36 -2.94
CA ASN A 82 -4.02 -3.44 -3.76
C ASN A 82 -2.89 -4.19 -4.48
N TYR A 83 -2.83 -5.50 -4.32
CA TYR A 83 -1.83 -6.35 -4.97
C TYR A 83 -2.52 -7.18 -6.05
N PHE A 84 -1.97 -7.16 -7.26
CA PHE A 84 -2.47 -7.87 -8.42
C PHE A 84 -1.44 -8.90 -8.90
N SER A 85 -1.91 -10.09 -9.28
CA SER A 85 -1.15 -11.11 -9.99
C SER A 85 -1.92 -11.46 -11.27
N ASP A 86 -1.26 -11.37 -12.43
CA ASP A 86 -1.87 -11.57 -13.75
C ASP A 86 -3.21 -10.83 -13.93
N GLY A 87 -3.25 -9.56 -13.53
CA GLY A 87 -4.45 -8.70 -13.62
C GLY A 87 -5.55 -8.99 -12.59
N THR A 88 -5.44 -10.06 -11.82
CA THR A 88 -6.39 -10.41 -10.76
C THR A 88 -5.92 -9.87 -9.41
N ARG A 89 -6.78 -9.17 -8.67
CA ARG A 89 -6.44 -8.74 -7.31
C ARG A 89 -6.33 -9.94 -6.38
N VAL A 90 -5.15 -10.13 -5.80
CA VAL A 90 -4.83 -11.25 -4.91
C VAL A 90 -4.84 -10.87 -3.43
N MET A 91 -4.63 -9.60 -3.10
CA MET A 91 -4.67 -9.08 -1.72
C MET A 91 -5.06 -7.60 -1.70
N GLN A 92 -5.80 -7.19 -0.66
CA GLN A 92 -6.11 -5.80 -0.38
C GLN A 92 -5.89 -5.54 1.12
N ILE A 93 -5.14 -4.49 1.43
CA ILE A 93 -4.88 -4.04 2.80
C ILE A 93 -5.30 -2.59 2.92
N ASN A 94 -6.15 -2.31 3.90
CA ASN A 94 -6.57 -0.96 4.25
C ASN A 94 -5.86 -0.56 5.55
N ILE A 95 -5.40 0.68 5.61
CA ILE A 95 -4.74 1.23 6.79
C ILE A 95 -5.36 2.58 7.07
N LYS A 96 -5.85 2.76 8.29
CA LYS A 96 -6.46 4.01 8.75
C LYS A 96 -5.59 4.68 9.79
N PRO A 97 -5.68 6.02 9.96
CA PRO A 97 -5.02 6.71 11.07
C PRO A 97 -5.43 6.19 12.46
N SER A 98 -6.63 5.60 12.60
CA SER A 98 -7.07 4.96 13.85
C SER A 98 -6.31 3.69 14.20
N ASP A 99 -5.60 3.08 13.24
CA ASP A 99 -4.83 1.87 13.46
C ASP A 99 -3.49 2.17 14.17
N TYR A 100 -3.22 3.44 14.48
CA TYR A 100 -2.08 3.93 15.24
C TYR A 100 -2.38 3.79 16.73
N GLY A 101 -1.46 3.16 17.47
CA GLY A 101 -1.57 3.07 18.93
C GLY A 101 -2.53 2.00 19.46
N ALA A 102 -2.81 0.96 18.65
CA ALA A 102 -3.32 -0.32 19.16
C ALA A 102 -2.19 -1.18 19.75
#